data_AF-X8ANV4-F1
#
_entry.id   AF-X8ANV4-F1
#
_cell.length_a   1.000
_cell.length_b   1.000
_cell.length_c   1.000
_cell.angle_alpha   90.00
_cell.angle_beta   90.00
_cell.angle_gamma   90.00
#
_symmetry.space_group_name_H-M   'P 1'
#
loop_
_entity.id
_entity.type
_entity.pdbx_description
1 polymer ?
#
loop_
_entity_poly.entity_id
_entity_poly.type
_entity_poly.pdbx_seq_one_letter_code
_entity_poly.pdbx_strand_id
1 'polypeptide(L)'
;MISSAVGNGVGDDKLVYTYVPTIIEYYLGEKPLLANVDTLRCWLDNEREEVLDRIDELVLKPVEGSGGYGIVFGPDASQHELALVAKKIRDDPRGWIAQPVMQLSTVPTRVGNKLAPATSICALSRSTTATRCGCCRAD
;
A
#
# COMPACT_ATOMS: atom_id res chain seq x y z
N MET A 1 -13.57 13.48 24.00
CA MET A 1 -13.33 13.88 22.60
C MET A 1 -12.93 12.64 21.83
N ILE A 2 -13.58 12.30 20.73
CA ILE A 2 -13.23 11.14 19.90
C ILE A 2 -12.43 11.66 18.71
N SER A 3 -11.20 11.16 18.55
CA SER A 3 -10.34 11.43 17.41
C SER A 3 -9.48 10.19 17.17
N SER A 4 -9.52 9.55 16.00
CA SER A 4 -10.30 9.86 14.78
C SER A 4 -11.79 9.51 14.91
N ALA A 5 -12.64 10.01 13.99
CA ALA A 5 -14.07 9.68 13.95
C ALA A 5 -14.30 8.16 13.80
N VAL A 6 -15.38 7.66 14.41
CA VAL A 6 -15.81 6.26 14.25
C VAL A 6 -16.09 6.00 12.76
N GLY A 7 -15.54 4.91 12.22
CA GLY A 7 -15.68 4.56 10.80
C GLY A 7 -14.55 5.03 9.89
N ASN A 8 -13.53 5.75 10.40
CA ASN A 8 -12.38 6.20 9.60
C ASN A 8 -11.61 5.04 8.92
N GLY A 9 -11.67 3.83 9.48
CA GLY A 9 -11.03 2.65 8.90
C GLY A 9 -11.52 2.28 7.51
N VAL A 10 -12.74 2.69 7.11
CA VAL A 10 -13.24 2.47 5.74
C VAL A 10 -12.43 3.29 4.73
N GLY A 11 -11.98 4.49 5.10
CA GLY A 11 -11.18 5.35 4.22
C GLY A 11 -9.74 4.88 4.03
N ASP A 12 -9.20 4.11 4.99
CA ASP A 12 -7.84 3.56 4.97
C ASP A 12 -7.80 2.09 4.49
N ASP A 13 -8.94 1.57 4.02
CA ASP A 13 -9.01 0.21 3.52
C ASP A 13 -8.22 0.05 2.21
N LYS A 14 -7.50 -1.06 2.09
CA LYS A 14 -6.60 -1.35 0.95
C LYS A 14 -7.32 -1.33 -0.39
N LEU A 15 -8.61 -1.67 -0.43
CA LEU A 15 -9.40 -1.67 -1.66
C LEU A 15 -9.95 -0.28 -1.95
N VAL A 16 -10.39 0.45 -0.91
CA VAL A 16 -10.86 1.83 -1.05
C VAL A 16 -9.73 2.73 -1.58
N TYR A 17 -8.48 2.44 -1.21
CA TYR A 17 -7.30 3.12 -1.74
C TYR A 17 -7.24 3.13 -3.29
N THR A 18 -7.71 2.07 -3.96
CA THR A 18 -7.72 2.00 -5.43
C THR A 18 -8.63 3.05 -6.09
N TYR A 19 -9.60 3.58 -5.35
CA TYR A 19 -10.57 4.57 -5.83
C TYR A 19 -10.24 6.00 -5.43
N VAL A 20 -9.19 6.23 -4.63
CA VAL A 20 -8.80 7.58 -4.16
C VAL A 20 -8.61 8.58 -5.31
N PRO A 21 -7.96 8.23 -6.44
CA PRO A 21 -7.87 9.13 -7.58
C PRO A 21 -9.24 9.59 -8.11
N THR A 22 -10.17 8.64 -8.26
CA THR A 22 -11.55 8.91 -8.70
C THR A 22 -12.33 9.73 -7.68
N ILE A 23 -12.11 9.49 -6.39
CA ILE A 23 -12.72 10.28 -5.30
C ILE A 23 -12.21 11.73 -5.36
N ILE A 24 -10.91 11.95 -5.55
CA ILE A 24 -10.32 13.30 -5.68
C ILE A 24 -10.92 14.02 -6.89
N GLU A 25 -10.96 13.38 -8.06
CA GLU A 25 -11.54 13.98 -9.26
C GLU A 25 -13.04 14.29 -9.08
N TYR A 26 -13.79 13.37 -8.48
CA TYR A 26 -15.24 13.55 -8.28
C TYR A 26 -15.57 14.70 -7.31
N TYR A 27 -14.87 14.78 -6.17
CA TYR A 27 -15.20 15.77 -5.13
C TYR A 27 -14.47 17.10 -5.27
N LEU A 28 -13.24 17.11 -5.79
CA LEU A 28 -12.42 18.32 -5.90
C LEU A 28 -12.28 18.81 -7.35
N GLY A 29 -12.56 17.97 -8.35
CA GLY A 29 -12.33 18.31 -9.76
C GLY A 29 -10.84 18.46 -10.11
N GLU A 30 -9.95 17.99 -9.24
CA GLU A 30 -8.50 18.11 -9.37
C GLU A 30 -7.87 16.79 -9.79
N LYS A 31 -6.73 16.85 -10.46
CA LYS A 31 -5.90 15.66 -10.70
C LYS A 31 -5.01 15.39 -9.48
N PRO A 32 -4.88 14.13 -9.02
CA PRO A 32 -3.99 13.79 -7.92
C PRO A 32 -2.55 14.23 -8.19
N LEU A 33 -1.95 14.97 -7.23
CA LEU A 33 -0.55 15.39 -7.31
C LEU A 33 0.44 14.26 -7.02
N LEU A 34 0.03 13.31 -6.18
CA LEU A 34 0.80 12.11 -5.85
C LEU A 34 0.15 10.92 -6.56
N ALA A 35 0.96 10.15 -7.28
CA ALA A 35 0.49 8.93 -7.91
C ALA A 35 0.20 7.87 -6.85
N ASN A 36 -0.94 7.20 -6.99
CA ASN A 36 -1.21 5.99 -6.22
C ASN A 36 -0.38 4.83 -6.77
N VAL A 37 -0.07 3.88 -5.90
CA VAL A 37 0.56 2.62 -6.30
C VAL A 37 -0.42 1.81 -7.15
N ASP A 38 0.02 1.37 -8.33
CA ASP A 38 -0.75 0.45 -9.18
C ASP A 38 -1.10 -0.81 -8.39
N THR A 39 -2.39 -0.99 -8.12
CA THR A 39 -2.89 -2.05 -7.25
C THR A 39 -3.94 -2.84 -8.02
N LEU A 40 -3.64 -4.11 -8.26
CA LEU A 40 -4.52 -5.06 -8.93
C LEU A 40 -5.49 -5.66 -7.90
N ARG A 41 -6.78 -5.66 -8.24
CA ARG A 41 -7.87 -6.18 -7.41
C ARG A 41 -8.19 -7.58 -7.88
N CYS A 42 -7.86 -8.55 -7.05
CA CYS A 42 -8.06 -9.96 -7.40
C CYS A 42 -9.54 -10.35 -7.59
N TRP A 43 -10.51 -9.50 -7.24
CA TRP A 43 -11.93 -9.74 -7.51
C TRP A 43 -12.37 -9.41 -8.93
N LEU A 44 -11.59 -8.64 -9.71
CA LEU A 44 -11.90 -8.35 -11.10
C LEU A 44 -11.27 -9.46 -11.93
N ASP A 45 -12.05 -10.14 -12.76
CA ASP A 45 -11.58 -11.34 -13.46
C ASP A 45 -10.34 -11.07 -14.31
N ASN A 46 -10.30 -9.93 -15.02
CA ASN A 46 -9.16 -9.51 -15.83
C ASN A 46 -7.91 -9.21 -15.00
N GLU A 47 -8.04 -8.49 -13.88
CA GLU A 47 -6.90 -8.17 -13.00
C GLU A 47 -6.43 -9.42 -12.26
N ARG A 48 -7.33 -10.34 -11.90
CA ARG A 48 -7.00 -11.61 -11.28
C ARG A 48 -6.20 -12.52 -12.21
N GLU A 49 -6.61 -12.61 -13.48
CA GLU A 49 -5.87 -13.37 -14.50
C GLU A 49 -4.45 -12.82 -14.62
N GLU A 50 -4.30 -11.50 -14.73
CA GLU A 50 -2.98 -10.85 -14.74
C GLU A 50 -2.17 -11.18 -13.48
N VAL A 51 -2.77 -11.11 -12.29
CA VAL A 51 -2.08 -11.45 -11.03
C VAL A 51 -1.60 -12.89 -11.01
N LEU A 52 -2.41 -13.83 -11.50
CA LEU A 52 -2.06 -15.25 -11.51
C LEU A 52 -0.99 -15.58 -12.56
N ASP A 53 -0.97 -14.86 -13.68
CA ASP A 53 -0.02 -15.07 -14.78
C ASP A 53 1.41 -14.62 -14.42
N ARG A 54 1.55 -13.58 -13.60
CA ARG A 54 2.87 -13.04 -13.15
C ARG A 54 2.99 -12.99 -11.63
N ILE A 55 2.48 -14.01 -10.96
CA ILE A 55 2.39 -14.08 -9.49
C ILE A 55 3.76 -14.00 -8.79
N ASP A 56 4.81 -14.40 -9.49
CA ASP A 56 6.22 -14.37 -9.08
C ASP A 56 6.88 -12.99 -9.25
N GLU A 57 6.24 -12.03 -9.91
CA GLU A 57 6.74 -10.67 -10.07
C GLU A 57 6.06 -9.66 -9.11
N LEU A 58 5.03 -10.11 -8.39
CA LEU A 58 4.13 -9.25 -7.62
C LEU A 58 4.27 -9.45 -6.10
N VAL A 59 3.89 -8.43 -5.34
CA VAL A 59 3.68 -8.52 -3.89
C VAL A 59 2.21 -8.73 -3.61
N LEU A 60 1.87 -9.88 -3.02
CA LEU A 60 0.50 -10.29 -2.73
C LEU A 60 0.19 -9.96 -1.27
N LYS A 61 -0.92 -9.26 -1.06
CA LYS A 61 -1.32 -8.79 0.27
C LYS A 61 -2.77 -9.17 0.54
N PRO A 62 -3.08 -9.77 1.70
CA PRO A 62 -4.46 -9.94 2.13
C PRO A 62 -5.07 -8.56 2.42
N VAL A 63 -6.33 -8.37 2.07
CA VAL A 63 -7.11 -7.16 2.35
C VAL A 63 -7.30 -7.03 3.86
N GLU A 64 -7.79 -8.09 4.50
CA GLU A 64 -7.96 -8.16 5.94
C GLU A 64 -6.60 -8.23 6.66
N GLY A 65 -6.38 -7.32 7.60
CA GLY A 65 -5.19 -7.30 8.47
C GLY A 65 -4.40 -5.99 8.45
N SER A 66 -4.06 -5.50 9.64
CA SER A 66 -3.13 -4.40 9.86
C SER A 66 -1.73 -4.93 10.18
N GLY A 67 -0.67 -4.34 9.60
CA GLY A 67 0.70 -4.61 10.03
C GLY A 67 1.52 -5.63 9.23
N GLY A 68 1.16 -5.92 7.98
CA GLY A 68 2.03 -6.67 7.04
C GLY A 68 2.10 -8.19 7.25
N TYR A 69 1.26 -8.75 8.11
CA TYR A 69 1.11 -10.19 8.25
C TYR A 69 0.47 -10.80 7.00
N GLY A 70 1.03 -11.93 6.54
CA GLY A 70 0.52 -12.66 5.37
C GLY A 70 0.88 -12.06 4.01
N ILE A 71 1.81 -11.10 3.96
CA ILE A 71 2.36 -10.60 2.70
C ILE A 71 3.29 -11.65 2.09
N VAL A 72 3.12 -11.92 0.80
CA VAL A 72 4.00 -12.80 0.03
C VAL A 72 4.69 -11.98 -1.05
N PHE A 73 6.02 -12.03 -1.05
CA PHE A 73 6.86 -11.42 -2.07
C PHE A 73 7.10 -12.45 -3.17
N GLY A 74 6.46 -12.27 -4.32
CA GLY A 74 6.55 -13.18 -5.45
C GLY A 74 7.98 -13.60 -5.80
N PRO A 75 8.93 -12.65 -5.94
CA PRO A 75 10.30 -12.97 -6.35
C PRO A 75 11.10 -13.78 -5.32
N ASP A 76 10.74 -13.67 -4.03
CA ASP A 76 11.42 -14.32 -2.92
C ASP A 76 10.71 -15.60 -2.47
N ALA A 77 9.50 -15.87 -2.98
CA ALA A 77 8.67 -16.99 -2.59
C ALA A 77 9.04 -18.27 -3.35
N SER A 78 8.93 -19.40 -2.68
CA SER A 78 9.06 -20.71 -3.32
C SER A 78 7.86 -21.01 -4.23
N GLN A 79 8.05 -21.87 -5.24
CA GLN A 79 6.94 -22.33 -6.09
C GLN A 79 5.79 -22.94 -5.29
N HIS A 80 6.09 -23.59 -4.16
CA HIS A 80 5.08 -24.15 -3.28
C HIS A 80 4.23 -23.05 -2.62
N GLU A 81 4.87 -22.00 -2.11
CA GLU A 81 4.18 -20.84 -1.52
C GLU A 81 3.34 -20.10 -2.57
N LEU A 82 3.87 -19.89 -3.78
CA LEU A 82 3.13 -19.28 -4.89
C LEU A 82 1.89 -20.09 -5.24
N ALA A 83 1.99 -21.42 -5.32
CA ALA A 83 0.85 -22.30 -5.59
C ALA A 83 -0.22 -22.22 -4.48
N LEU A 84 0.22 -22.16 -3.22
CA LEU A 84 -0.68 -22.01 -2.06
C LEU A 84 -1.41 -20.67 -2.10
N VAL A 85 -0.72 -19.57 -2.40
CA VAL A 85 -1.35 -18.25 -2.48
C VAL A 85 -2.25 -18.14 -3.69
N ALA A 86 -1.85 -18.66 -4.85
CA ALA A 86 -2.69 -18.70 -6.05
C ALA A 86 -4.01 -19.43 -5.78
N LYS A 87 -3.97 -20.52 -5.01
CA LYS A 87 -5.20 -21.22 -4.57
C LYS A 87 -6.05 -20.33 -3.67
N LYS A 88 -5.47 -19.69 -2.67
CA LYS A 88 -6.20 -18.76 -1.78
C LYS A 88 -6.84 -17.59 -2.53
N ILE A 89 -6.16 -17.04 -3.53
CA ILE A 89 -6.68 -15.97 -4.39
C ILE A 89 -7.88 -16.47 -5.21
N ARG A 90 -7.85 -17.71 -5.71
CA ARG A 90 -9.00 -18.28 -6.43
C ARG A 90 -10.19 -18.58 -5.50
N ASP A 91 -9.91 -19.02 -4.29
CA ASP A 91 -10.94 -19.40 -3.30
C ASP A 91 -11.64 -18.17 -2.70
N ASP A 92 -10.89 -17.10 -2.41
CA ASP A 92 -11.44 -15.82 -1.95
C ASP A 92 -10.77 -14.62 -2.65
N PRO A 93 -11.17 -14.30 -3.89
CA PRO A 93 -10.53 -13.23 -4.65
C PRO A 93 -10.75 -11.83 -4.07
N ARG A 94 -11.78 -11.62 -3.24
CA ARG A 94 -12.05 -10.32 -2.62
C ARG A 94 -11.12 -10.06 -1.44
N GLY A 95 -10.58 -11.11 -0.83
CA GLY A 95 -9.64 -11.04 0.28
C GLY A 95 -8.21 -10.68 -0.11
N TRP A 96 -7.91 -10.44 -1.39
CA TRP A 96 -6.53 -10.22 -1.86
C TRP A 96 -6.39 -9.03 -2.82
N ILE A 97 -5.25 -8.38 -2.72
CA ILE A 97 -4.74 -7.43 -3.71
C ILE A 97 -3.30 -7.78 -4.08
N ALA A 98 -2.86 -7.32 -5.24
CA ALA A 98 -1.48 -7.44 -5.68
C ALA A 98 -0.92 -6.09 -6.10
N GLN A 99 0.37 -5.89 -5.85
CA GLN A 99 1.09 -4.67 -6.22
C GLN A 99 2.43 -5.05 -6.87
N PRO A 100 2.91 -4.31 -7.88
CA PRO A 100 4.27 -4.47 -8.37
C PRO A 100 5.30 -4.29 -7.25
N VAL A 101 6.41 -5.02 -7.32
CA VAL A 101 7.52 -4.86 -6.38
C VAL A 101 8.14 -3.48 -6.57
N MET A 102 8.00 -2.61 -5.57
CA MET A 102 8.60 -1.28 -5.59
C MET A 102 9.99 -1.29 -4.96
N GLN A 103 10.96 -0.76 -5.70
CA GLN A 103 12.28 -0.44 -5.14
C GLN A 103 12.14 0.80 -4.26
N LEU A 104 12.25 0.58 -2.95
CA LEU A 104 12.16 1.64 -1.97
C LEU A 104 13.48 2.43 -1.89
N SER A 105 13.37 3.72 -1.64
CA SER A 105 14.52 4.61 -1.44
C SER A 105 15.36 4.14 -0.25
N THR A 106 16.69 4.27 -0.36
CA THR A 106 17.61 3.98 0.74
C THR A 106 18.18 5.27 1.33
N VAL A 107 18.32 5.33 2.64
CA VAL A 107 19.02 6.42 3.34
C VAL A 107 20.23 5.87 4.09
N PRO A 108 21.35 6.62 4.15
CA PRO A 108 22.52 6.21 4.92
C PRO A 108 22.13 6.03 6.39
N THR A 109 22.24 4.79 6.88
CA THR A 109 21.91 4.41 8.25
C THR A 109 23.15 3.86 8.93
N ARG A 110 23.39 4.29 10.17
CA ARG A 110 24.53 3.77 10.95
C ARG A 110 24.18 2.40 11.51
N VAL A 111 24.84 1.36 11.00
CA VAL A 111 24.74 -0.01 11.49
C VAL A 111 26.06 -0.33 12.22
N GLY A 112 26.03 -0.29 13.55
CA GLY A 112 27.24 -0.37 14.37
C GLY A 112 28.19 0.80 14.12
N ASN A 113 29.43 0.52 13.68
CA ASN A 113 30.44 1.53 13.34
C ASN A 113 30.55 1.81 11.83
N LYS A 114 29.63 1.31 11.00
CA LYS A 114 29.64 1.54 9.55
C LYS A 114 28.36 2.27 9.12
N LEU A 115 28.49 3.16 8.14
CA LEU A 115 27.36 3.70 7.39
C LEU A 115 27.02 2.72 6.27
N ALA A 116 25.79 2.25 6.24
CA ALA A 116 25.27 1.36 5.21
C ALA A 116 23.92 1.89 4.71
N PRO A 117 23.59 1.69 3.42
CA PRO A 117 22.25 2.01 2.92
C PRO A 117 21.22 1.10 3.59
N ALA A 118 20.15 1.69 4.11
CA ALA A 118 18.98 0.97 4.61
C ALA A 118 17.71 1.55 3.98
N THR A 119 16.75 0.67 3.70
CA THR A 119 15.46 1.02 3.12
C THR A 119 14.68 1.97 4.03
N SER A 120 14.14 3.05 3.47
CA SER A 120 13.32 4.01 4.20
C SER A 120 12.00 4.31 3.50
N ILE A 121 11.02 4.68 4.32
CA ILE A 121 9.69 5.11 3.90
C ILE A 121 9.44 6.47 4.55
N CYS A 122 9.08 7.47 3.75
CA CYS A 122 8.72 8.79 4.25
C CYS A 122 7.23 8.80 4.64
N ALA A 123 6.95 8.85 5.95
CA ALA A 123 5.59 9.00 6.47
C ALA A 123 5.37 10.43 6.96
N LEU A 124 4.48 11.17 6.29
CA LEU A 124 4.09 12.53 6.67
C LEU A 124 2.73 12.51 7.36
N SER A 125 2.62 13.14 8.54
CA SER A 125 1.34 13.34 9.21
C SER A 125 0.67 14.64 8.74
N ARG A 126 -0.64 14.59 8.48
CA ARG A 126 -1.46 15.77 8.23
C ARG A 126 -2.46 15.94 9.36
N SER A 127 -2.61 17.16 9.86
CA SER A 127 -3.65 17.54 10.82
C SER A 127 -4.70 18.40 10.13
N THR A 128 -5.98 18.04 10.27
CA THR A 128 -7.12 18.87 9.81
C THR A 128 -7.40 20.06 10.72
N THR A 129 -6.87 20.05 11.95
CA THR A 129 -6.80 21.24 12.79
C THR A 129 -5.72 22.17 12.25
N ALA A 130 -6.09 23.38 11.87
CA ALA A 130 -5.16 24.46 11.53
C ALA A 130 -4.41 24.93 12.79
N THR A 131 -3.54 24.09 13.35
CA THR A 131 -2.54 24.55 14.30
C THR A 131 -1.44 25.17 13.45
N ARG A 132 -1.40 26.50 13.36
CA ARG A 132 -0.18 27.19 12.90
C ARG A 132 0.96 26.67 13.77
N CYS A 133 1.80 25.81 13.22
CA CYS A 133 3.01 25.39 13.88
C CYS A 133 3.88 26.65 14.05
N GLY A 134 4.14 27.06 15.29
CA GLY A 134 4.90 28.27 15.61
C GLY A 134 6.37 28.22 15.15
N CYS A 135 6.82 27.12 14.53
CA CYS A 135 8.18 26.97 14.01
C CYS A 135 8.41 27.59 12.62
N CYS A 136 7.37 28.03 11.90
CA CYS A 136 7.52 28.74 10.63
C CYS A 136 7.42 30.25 10.83
N ARG A 137 8.39 30.84 11.53
CA ARG A 137 8.82 32.23 11.27
C ARG A 137 10.20 32.12 10.63
N ALA A 138 10.23 32.25 9.31
CA ALA A 138 11.42 32.73 8.63
C ALA A 138 11.35 34.27 8.71
N ASP A 139 12.45 34.88 9.16
CA ASP A 139 12.67 36.32 9.05
C ASP A 139 12.63 36.79 7.59
#